data_AF-A0A7S2BCK2-F1
#
_entry.id   AF-A0A7S2BCK2-F1
#
_cell.length_a   1.000
_cell.length_b   1.000
_cell.length_c   1.000
_cell.angle_alpha   90.00
_cell.angle_beta   90.00
_cell.angle_gamma   90.00
#
_symmetry.space_group_name_H-M   'P 1'
#
loop_
_entity.id
_entity.type
_entity.pdbx_description
1 polymer ?
#
loop_
_entity_poly.entity_id
_entity_poly.type
_entity_poly.pdbx_seq_one_letter_code
_entity_poly.pdbx_strand_id
1 'polypeptide(L)'
;VKAVVGDSPRILAYDHNWDHPEYALQAMQQAGPGVFFGTAFHCYAGSMSKAHSYIQTKQPENLDIMMSECTGSFSGSRCDINKGMDGFGWNHEWDMDNLFLNNVLHGGSASMKWVMALDEHCGPYLPNMHFHWGRPLVSIPSWASKIGDVKFNQDFWTVEIG
;
A
#
# COMPACT_ATOMS: atom_id res chain seq x y z
N VAL A 1 -19.60 -13.07 1.12
CA VAL A 1 -19.01 -14.13 0.28
C VAL A 1 -18.80 -15.35 1.16
N LYS A 2 -19.37 -16.51 0.84
CA LYS A 2 -19.16 -17.74 1.62
C LYS A 2 -18.35 -18.71 0.78
N ALA A 3 -17.28 -19.24 1.35
CA ALA A 3 -16.53 -20.31 0.70
C ALA A 3 -17.36 -21.60 0.71
N VAL A 4 -17.29 -22.37 -0.38
CA VAL A 4 -17.91 -23.72 -0.45
C VAL A 4 -17.04 -24.75 0.28
N VAL A 5 -15.74 -24.51 0.38
CA VAL A 5 -14.75 -25.32 1.13
C VAL A 5 -13.73 -24.39 1.76
N GLY A 6 -13.32 -24.66 3.01
CA GLY A 6 -12.36 -23.85 3.77
C GLY A 6 -12.97 -22.65 4.48
N ASP A 7 -12.12 -21.83 5.10
CA ASP A 7 -12.56 -20.60 5.75
C ASP A 7 -13.10 -19.60 4.72
N SER A 8 -14.15 -18.86 5.11
CA SER A 8 -14.68 -17.81 4.24
C SER A 8 -13.68 -16.65 4.15
N PRO A 9 -13.51 -16.06 2.94
CA PRO A 9 -12.63 -14.92 2.79
C PRO A 9 -13.15 -13.75 3.63
N ARG A 10 -12.21 -13.04 4.26
CA ARG A 10 -12.48 -11.76 4.91
C ARG A 10 -12.69 -10.70 3.85
N ILE A 11 -13.63 -9.79 4.09
CA ILE A 11 -13.98 -8.71 3.17
C ILE A 11 -13.63 -7.39 3.85
N LEU A 12 -12.84 -6.55 3.20
CA LEU A 12 -12.55 -5.20 3.67
C LEU A 12 -13.43 -4.21 2.90
N ALA A 13 -13.88 -3.15 3.59
CA ALA A 13 -14.59 -2.05 2.97
C ALA A 13 -13.59 -1.04 2.37
N TYR A 14 -14.10 -0.27 1.40
CA TYR A 14 -13.47 0.93 0.82
C TYR A 14 -12.33 0.71 -0.17
N ASP A 15 -11.13 0.32 0.28
CA ASP A 15 -9.97 0.06 -0.58
C ASP A 15 -9.56 1.27 -1.45
N HIS A 16 -9.42 2.43 -0.80
CA HIS A 16 -9.06 3.68 -1.47
C HIS A 16 -8.36 4.65 -0.49
N ASN A 17 -8.01 5.86 -0.95
CA ASN A 17 -7.18 6.82 -0.21
C ASN A 17 -7.78 7.28 1.13
N TRP A 18 -6.90 7.71 2.05
CA TRP A 18 -7.28 8.29 3.35
C TRP A 18 -8.08 9.61 3.29
N ASP A 19 -8.37 10.16 2.12
CA ASP A 19 -9.07 11.44 1.96
C ASP A 19 -10.59 11.35 2.12
N HIS A 20 -11.19 10.18 1.86
CA HIS A 20 -12.63 9.93 1.96
C HIS A 20 -13.01 8.70 2.82
N PRO A 21 -12.57 8.62 4.09
CA PRO A 21 -12.83 7.46 4.95
C PRO A 21 -14.32 7.23 5.24
N GLU A 22 -15.19 8.22 5.06
CA GLU A 22 -16.64 8.11 5.21
C GLU A 22 -17.28 7.04 4.30
N TYR A 23 -16.68 6.74 3.15
CA TYR A 23 -17.21 5.73 2.24
C TYR A 23 -17.12 4.31 2.81
N ALA A 24 -16.11 4.02 3.63
CA ALA A 24 -16.03 2.74 4.34
C ALA A 24 -17.25 2.51 5.23
N LEU A 25 -17.61 3.53 6.03
CA LEU A 25 -18.73 3.46 6.96
C LEU A 25 -20.07 3.36 6.24
N GLN A 26 -20.23 4.10 5.13
CA GLN A 26 -21.44 4.02 4.30
C GLN A 26 -21.62 2.62 3.72
N ALA A 27 -20.55 2.00 3.21
CA ALA A 27 -20.59 0.63 2.71
C ALA A 27 -20.96 -0.37 3.82
N MET A 28 -20.35 -0.24 5.00
CA MET A 28 -20.67 -1.09 6.16
C MET A 28 -22.12 -0.94 6.60
N GLN A 29 -22.65 0.28 6.65
CA GLN A 29 -24.03 0.55 7.02
C GLN A 29 -25.02 -0.09 6.04
N GLN A 30 -24.74 0.02 4.73
CA GLN A 30 -25.62 -0.55 3.69
C GLN A 30 -25.59 -2.08 3.66
N ALA A 31 -24.43 -2.69 3.92
CA ALA A 31 -24.29 -4.14 3.93
C ALA A 31 -24.88 -4.80 5.18
N GLY A 32 -24.93 -4.07 6.30
CA GLY A 32 -25.33 -4.60 7.59
C GLY A 32 -24.20 -5.33 8.35
N PRO A 33 -24.45 -5.75 9.60
CA PRO A 33 -23.44 -6.32 10.47
C PRO A 33 -22.92 -7.67 9.95
N GLY A 34 -21.63 -7.94 10.19
CA GLY A 34 -21.00 -9.24 9.90
C GLY A 34 -20.62 -9.48 8.44
N VAL A 35 -20.81 -8.50 7.54
CA VAL A 35 -20.35 -8.61 6.14
C VAL A 35 -18.86 -8.27 6.01
N PHE A 36 -18.44 -7.17 6.61
CA PHE A 36 -17.07 -6.69 6.55
C PHE A 36 -16.27 -7.11 7.78
N PHE A 37 -15.01 -7.45 7.54
CA PHE A 37 -13.99 -7.72 8.56
C PHE A 37 -13.26 -6.44 8.99
N GLY A 38 -13.24 -5.41 8.14
CA GLY A 38 -12.48 -4.19 8.39
C GLY A 38 -12.56 -3.19 7.24
N THR A 39 -11.67 -2.21 7.27
CA THR A 39 -11.49 -1.16 6.27
C THR A 39 -10.11 -1.28 5.63
N ALA A 40 -10.03 -1.10 4.32
CA ALA A 40 -8.78 -1.03 3.57
C ALA A 40 -8.52 0.40 3.09
N PHE A 41 -7.26 0.82 3.10
CA PHE A 41 -6.82 2.14 2.65
C PHE A 41 -5.61 2.11 1.72
N HIS A 42 -5.55 3.12 0.84
CA HIS A 42 -4.40 3.47 0.01
C HIS A 42 -3.75 4.77 0.52
N CYS A 43 -2.50 5.01 0.13
CA CYS A 43 -1.69 6.11 0.67
C CYS A 43 -1.61 7.37 -0.22
N TYR A 44 -2.36 7.46 -1.33
CA TYR A 44 -2.09 8.46 -2.37
C TYR A 44 -2.68 9.85 -2.08
N ALA A 45 -3.60 9.94 -1.13
CA ALA A 45 -4.20 11.19 -0.70
C ALA A 45 -4.71 11.09 0.74
N GLY A 46 -4.86 12.25 1.38
CA GLY A 46 -5.37 12.35 2.75
C GLY A 46 -4.27 12.20 3.80
N SER A 47 -4.67 11.81 5.02
CA SER A 47 -3.80 11.70 6.19
C SER A 47 -4.16 10.44 6.96
N MET A 48 -3.17 9.54 7.11
CA MET A 48 -3.34 8.26 7.79
C MET A 48 -3.98 8.42 9.17
N SER A 49 -3.38 9.24 10.04
CA SER A 49 -3.83 9.40 11.42
C SER A 49 -5.26 9.95 11.51
N LYS A 50 -5.64 10.87 10.61
CA LYS A 50 -7.01 11.40 10.54
C LYS A 50 -8.02 10.36 10.08
N ALA A 51 -7.70 9.61 9.02
CA ALA A 51 -8.58 8.56 8.51
C ALA A 51 -8.75 7.42 9.53
N HIS A 52 -7.66 6.97 10.13
CA HIS A 52 -7.68 5.93 11.15
C HIS A 52 -8.48 6.37 12.39
N SER A 53 -8.23 7.58 12.91
CA SER A 53 -9.00 8.13 14.02
C SER A 53 -10.50 8.24 13.69
N TYR A 54 -10.84 8.68 12.47
CA TYR A 54 -12.22 8.73 12.01
C TYR A 54 -12.88 7.35 11.96
N ILE A 55 -12.20 6.34 11.41
CA ILE A 55 -12.72 4.97 11.35
C ILE A 55 -12.86 4.39 12.75
N GLN A 56 -11.81 4.43 13.57
CA GLN A 56 -11.84 3.89 14.94
C GLN A 56 -12.96 4.47 15.80
N THR A 57 -13.32 5.74 15.61
CA THR A 57 -14.38 6.39 16.39
C THR A 57 -15.80 6.11 15.89
N LYS A 58 -15.96 5.55 14.68
CA LYS A 58 -17.27 5.41 14.02
C LYS A 58 -17.61 4.02 13.52
N GLN A 59 -16.61 3.16 13.29
CA GLN A 59 -16.83 1.78 12.88
C GLN A 59 -17.37 0.93 14.03
N PRO A 60 -18.11 -0.15 13.75
CA PRO A 60 -18.42 -1.17 14.74
C PRO A 60 -17.16 -1.70 15.45
N GLU A 61 -17.28 -2.04 16.74
CA GLU A 61 -16.14 -2.54 17.52
C GLU A 61 -15.52 -3.80 16.90
N ASN A 62 -14.21 -3.96 17.08
CA ASN A 62 -13.41 -5.12 16.64
C ASN A 62 -13.30 -5.33 15.13
N LEU A 63 -13.55 -4.29 14.32
CA LEU A 63 -13.23 -4.30 12.89
C LEU A 63 -11.82 -3.80 12.62
N ASP A 64 -11.16 -4.42 11.66
CA ASP A 64 -9.76 -4.19 11.35
C ASP A 64 -9.53 -2.95 10.47
N ILE A 65 -8.30 -2.41 10.44
CA ILE A 65 -7.87 -1.39 9.50
C ILE A 65 -6.58 -1.87 8.83
N MET A 66 -6.52 -1.87 7.49
CA MET A 66 -5.37 -2.38 6.75
C MET A 66 -4.96 -1.39 5.65
N MET A 67 -3.66 -1.24 5.42
CA MET A 67 -3.16 -0.59 4.22
C MET A 67 -3.01 -1.64 3.13
N SER A 68 -3.81 -1.53 2.08
CA SER A 68 -3.85 -2.47 0.96
C SER A 68 -3.00 -2.01 -0.23
N GLU A 69 -2.62 -0.73 -0.29
CA GLU A 69 -1.78 -0.24 -1.38
C GLU A 69 -1.01 1.02 -1.01
N CYS A 70 0.28 1.01 -1.32
CA CYS A 70 1.07 2.22 -1.43
C CYS A 70 2.25 2.00 -2.38
N THR A 71 2.50 2.92 -3.29
CA THR A 71 3.66 2.84 -4.19
C THR A 71 4.49 4.10 -4.10
N GLY A 72 5.81 3.92 -3.98
CA GLY A 72 6.76 4.99 -4.19
C GLY A 72 6.90 5.34 -5.66
N SER A 73 7.60 6.44 -5.93
CA SER A 73 7.91 6.92 -7.27
C SER A 73 9.39 7.27 -7.42
N PHE A 74 9.94 7.04 -8.59
CA PHE A 74 11.24 7.61 -8.96
C PHE A 74 11.17 9.14 -9.03
N SER A 75 12.31 9.80 -8.77
CA SER A 75 12.41 11.26 -8.79
C SER A 75 12.17 11.82 -10.19
N GLY A 76 11.48 12.97 -10.27
CA GLY A 76 11.19 13.64 -11.55
C GLY A 76 10.15 12.95 -12.43
N SER A 77 9.33 12.06 -11.85
CA SER A 77 8.21 11.40 -12.55
C SER A 77 8.65 10.64 -13.81
N ARG A 78 9.82 9.99 -13.73
CA ARG A 78 10.41 9.22 -14.83
C ARG A 78 10.97 7.91 -14.30
N CYS A 79 10.80 6.82 -15.04
CA CYS A 79 11.50 5.58 -14.75
C CYS A 79 13.02 5.76 -14.81
N ASP A 80 13.70 5.53 -13.69
CA ASP A 80 15.16 5.52 -13.60
C ASP A 80 15.61 4.58 -12.49
N ILE A 81 15.90 3.34 -12.86
CA ILE A 81 16.31 2.28 -11.92
C ILE A 81 17.60 2.59 -11.16
N ASN A 82 18.37 3.60 -11.56
CA ASN A 82 19.57 4.04 -10.83
C ASN A 82 19.26 5.06 -9.73
N LYS A 83 18.02 5.56 -9.68
CA LYS A 83 17.52 6.53 -8.69
C LYS A 83 16.60 5.90 -7.64
N GLY A 84 16.69 4.57 -7.50
CA GLY A 84 15.92 3.79 -6.54
C GLY A 84 16.12 4.19 -5.07
N MET A 85 17.22 4.87 -4.77
CA MET A 85 17.60 5.31 -3.42
C MET A 85 17.55 6.83 -3.23
N ASP A 86 17.12 7.59 -4.25
CA ASP A 86 16.99 9.04 -4.15
C ASP A 86 16.01 9.40 -3.03
N GLY A 87 16.47 10.22 -2.07
CA GLY A 87 15.64 10.65 -0.95
C GLY A 87 15.33 9.56 0.07
N PHE A 88 16.15 8.50 0.15
CA PHE A 88 15.94 7.35 1.06
C PHE A 88 15.49 7.77 2.47
N GLY A 89 16.24 8.66 3.14
CA GLY A 89 15.94 9.05 4.52
C GLY A 89 14.53 9.62 4.69
N TRP A 90 14.14 10.56 3.83
CA TRP A 90 12.81 11.17 3.88
C TRP A 90 11.71 10.17 3.59
N ASN A 91 11.83 9.38 2.51
CA ASN A 91 10.74 8.47 2.15
C ASN A 91 10.65 7.27 3.10
N HIS A 92 11.79 6.78 3.61
CA HIS A 92 11.82 5.70 4.60
C HIS A 92 11.17 6.16 5.90
N GLU A 93 11.52 7.35 6.39
CA GLU A 93 10.84 7.95 7.56
C GLU A 93 9.35 8.13 7.30
N TRP A 94 8.96 8.60 6.11
CA TRP A 94 7.55 8.77 5.76
C TRP A 94 6.79 7.44 5.74
N ASP A 95 7.34 6.39 5.12
CA ASP A 95 6.72 5.06 5.10
C ASP A 95 6.64 4.48 6.53
N MET A 96 7.66 4.68 7.37
CA MET A 96 7.65 4.22 8.76
C MET A 96 6.59 4.96 9.59
N ASP A 97 6.43 6.26 9.37
CA ASP A 97 5.45 7.10 10.07
C ASP A 97 4.02 6.97 9.52
N ASN A 98 3.82 6.47 8.29
CA ASN A 98 2.46 6.42 7.71
C ASN A 98 1.98 5.00 7.40
N LEU A 99 2.87 4.08 7.06
CA LEU A 99 2.49 2.72 6.64
C LEU A 99 2.82 1.69 7.71
N PHE A 100 3.93 1.81 8.43
CA PHE A 100 4.38 0.72 9.30
C PHE A 100 4.18 1.02 10.78
N LEU A 101 5.09 1.75 11.43
CA LEU A 101 5.07 1.93 12.88
C LEU A 101 3.81 2.66 13.34
N ASN A 102 3.55 3.83 12.76
CA ASN A 102 2.44 4.66 13.23
C ASN A 102 1.07 4.12 12.78
N ASN A 103 1.01 3.38 11.67
CA ASN A 103 -0.19 2.64 11.27
C ASN A 103 -0.65 1.71 12.40
N VAL A 104 0.28 0.92 12.96
CA VAL A 104 -0.01 0.03 14.09
C VAL A 104 -0.42 0.81 15.34
N LEU A 105 0.26 1.94 15.63
CA LEU A 105 -0.11 2.81 16.74
C LEU A 105 -1.50 3.45 16.57
N HIS A 106 -2.00 3.55 15.34
CA HIS A 106 -3.34 4.01 14.99
C HIS A 106 -4.29 2.86 14.62
N GLY A 107 -4.04 1.67 15.18
CA GLY A 107 -4.93 0.51 15.10
C GLY A 107 -5.03 -0.18 13.75
N GLY A 108 -4.09 0.10 12.83
CA GLY A 108 -3.90 -0.72 11.65
C GLY A 108 -3.23 -2.06 12.00
N SER A 109 -3.61 -3.14 11.33
CA SER A 109 -3.05 -4.48 11.59
C SER A 109 -2.02 -4.94 10.55
N ALA A 110 -2.03 -4.34 9.37
CA ALA A 110 -1.13 -4.71 8.29
C ALA A 110 -0.96 -3.57 7.29
N SER A 111 0.15 -3.64 6.55
CA SER A 111 0.42 -2.77 5.41
C SER A 111 1.12 -3.49 4.29
N MET A 112 0.78 -3.12 3.06
CA MET A 112 1.44 -3.62 1.86
C MET A 112 1.81 -2.51 0.90
N LYS A 113 3.00 -2.65 0.31
CA LYS A 113 3.44 -1.86 -0.84
C LYS A 113 3.00 -2.56 -2.11
N TRP A 114 2.79 -1.79 -3.18
CA TRP A 114 2.16 -2.30 -4.39
C TRP A 114 3.07 -3.21 -5.22
N VAL A 115 3.98 -2.65 -6.01
CA VAL A 115 4.73 -3.46 -6.99
C VAL A 115 6.02 -4.00 -6.39
N MET A 116 6.13 -5.32 -6.32
CA MET A 116 7.35 -5.96 -5.86
C MET A 116 8.49 -5.83 -6.89
N ALA A 117 8.24 -6.11 -8.17
CA ALA A 117 9.27 -6.13 -9.20
C ALA A 117 8.81 -5.51 -10.52
N LEU A 118 9.67 -4.69 -11.15
CA LEU A 118 9.54 -4.18 -12.52
C LEU A 118 10.89 -4.19 -13.23
N ASP A 119 10.89 -4.06 -14.55
CA ASP A 119 12.10 -3.96 -15.38
C ASP A 119 12.69 -2.53 -15.45
N GLU A 120 13.74 -2.34 -16.27
CA GLU A 120 14.39 -1.05 -16.51
C GLU A 120 13.50 0.00 -17.21
N HIS A 121 12.31 -0.41 -17.65
CA HIS A 121 11.28 0.43 -18.25
C HIS A 121 10.08 0.64 -17.31
N CYS A 122 10.21 0.21 -16.04
CA CYS A 122 9.15 0.25 -15.04
C CYS A 122 7.90 -0.51 -15.49
N GLY A 123 8.10 -1.58 -16.27
CA GLY A 123 7.05 -2.42 -16.81
C GLY A 123 7.17 -3.88 -16.38
N PRO A 124 6.29 -4.75 -16.92
CA PRO A 124 5.24 -4.41 -17.89
C PRO A 124 4.05 -3.66 -17.26
N TYR A 125 3.39 -2.81 -18.03
CA TYR A 125 2.15 -2.11 -17.65
C TYR A 125 1.11 -2.17 -18.78
N LEU A 126 -0.15 -1.91 -18.45
CA LEU A 126 -1.24 -1.86 -19.42
C LEU A 126 -1.07 -0.68 -20.41
N PRO A 127 -1.51 -0.79 -21.67
CA PRO A 127 -1.29 0.23 -22.71
C PRO A 127 -1.73 1.67 -22.37
N ASN A 128 -2.73 1.83 -21.51
CA ASN A 128 -3.29 3.14 -21.12
C ASN A 128 -2.95 3.52 -19.67
N MET A 129 -2.02 2.82 -19.05
CA MET A 129 -1.46 3.24 -17.77
C MET A 129 -0.72 4.57 -18.00
N HIS A 130 -0.71 5.48 -17.02
CA HIS A 130 0.00 6.75 -17.12
C HIS A 130 1.12 6.89 -16.08
N PHE A 131 1.11 6.03 -15.06
CA PHE A 131 2.04 6.08 -13.93
C PHE A 131 3.30 5.24 -14.19
N HIS A 132 4.04 5.54 -15.27
CA HIS A 132 5.21 4.75 -15.71
C HIS A 132 6.50 5.01 -14.91
N TRP A 133 6.37 5.58 -13.72
CA TRP A 133 7.49 5.93 -12.83
C TRP A 133 7.26 5.41 -11.41
N GLY A 134 6.32 4.48 -11.24
CA GLY A 134 6.19 3.69 -10.03
C GLY A 134 7.49 2.98 -9.73
N ARG A 135 7.99 3.18 -8.51
CA ARG A 135 9.19 2.52 -8.05
C ARG A 135 8.80 1.20 -7.38
N PRO A 136 9.24 0.05 -7.93
CA PRO A 136 8.97 -1.24 -7.30
C PRO A 136 9.85 -1.41 -6.06
N LEU A 137 9.66 -2.48 -5.27
CA LEU A 137 10.62 -2.86 -4.23
C LEU A 137 11.98 -3.18 -4.85
N VAL A 138 11.98 -3.96 -5.93
CA VAL A 138 13.19 -4.31 -6.70
C VAL A 138 13.00 -4.00 -8.18
N SER A 139 14.02 -3.41 -8.81
CA SER A 139 14.08 -3.32 -10.27
C SER A 139 14.95 -4.46 -10.79
N ILE A 140 14.42 -5.28 -11.69
CA ILE A 140 15.10 -6.42 -12.29
C ILE A 140 15.26 -6.14 -13.79
N PRO A 141 16.41 -5.59 -14.21
CA PRO A 141 16.62 -5.29 -15.62
C PRO A 141 16.55 -6.55 -16.49
N SER A 142 16.08 -6.44 -17.72
CA SER A 142 15.98 -7.54 -18.68
C SER A 142 17.32 -8.21 -18.99
N TRP A 143 18.42 -7.47 -18.83
CA TRP A 143 19.80 -7.93 -19.00
C TRP A 143 20.42 -8.48 -17.70
N ALA A 144 19.69 -8.50 -16.59
CA ALA A 144 20.20 -9.01 -15.32
C ALA A 144 20.54 -10.50 -15.43
N SER A 145 21.77 -10.85 -15.05
CA SER A 145 22.34 -12.20 -15.14
C SER A 145 22.77 -12.76 -13.78
N LYS A 146 22.85 -11.88 -12.77
CA LYS A 146 23.26 -12.19 -11.40
C LYS A 146 22.61 -11.19 -10.43
N ILE A 147 22.57 -11.53 -9.15
CA ILE A 147 21.92 -10.70 -8.12
C ILE A 147 22.47 -9.27 -8.05
N GLY A 148 23.76 -9.05 -8.36
CA GLY A 148 24.37 -7.73 -8.37
C GLY A 148 23.86 -6.79 -9.47
N ASP A 149 23.12 -7.32 -10.44
CA ASP A 149 22.47 -6.53 -11.50
C ASP A 149 21.11 -5.97 -11.03
N VAL A 150 20.49 -6.61 -10.02
CA VAL A 150 19.20 -6.21 -9.43
C VAL A 150 19.38 -4.92 -8.62
N LYS A 151 18.40 -4.02 -8.71
CA LYS A 151 18.37 -2.76 -7.95
C LYS A 151 17.36 -2.89 -6.81
N PHE A 152 17.86 -2.97 -5.59
CA PHE A 152 17.03 -2.89 -4.38
C PHE A 152 16.71 -1.42 -4.12
N ASN A 153 15.45 -1.05 -4.30
CA ASN A 153 15.00 0.32 -4.11
C ASN A 153 14.72 0.58 -2.63
N GLN A 154 14.58 1.84 -2.24
CA GLN A 154 14.31 2.20 -0.85
C GLN A 154 13.08 1.50 -0.24
N ASP A 155 12.02 1.27 -1.02
CA ASP A 155 10.79 0.62 -0.59
C ASP A 155 11.02 -0.82 -0.10
N PHE A 156 12.03 -1.51 -0.64
CA PHE A 156 12.45 -2.85 -0.19
C PHE A 156 12.97 -2.82 1.25
N TRP A 157 13.89 -1.89 1.54
CA TRP A 157 14.50 -1.75 2.86
C TRP A 157 13.54 -1.25 3.92
N THR A 158 12.47 -0.55 3.52
CA THR A 158 11.39 -0.17 4.43
C THR A 158 10.55 -1.38 4.85
N VAL A 159 10.25 -2.30 3.91
CA VAL A 159 9.44 -3.48 4.22
C VAL A 159 10.26 -4.55 4.95
N GLU A 160 11.54 -4.70 4.63
CA GLU A 160 12.44 -5.71 5.19
C GLU A 160 13.23 -5.18 6.39
N ILE A 161 12.53 -4.74 7.44
CA ILE A 161 13.18 -4.36 8.70
C ILE A 161 13.66 -5.65 9.40
N GLY A 162 14.92 -6.02 9.12
CA GLY A 162 15.65 -7.12 9.74
C GLY A 162 16.98 -6.66 10.31
#